data_AF-A0A2G1BWP6-F1
#
_entry.id   AF-A0A2G1BWP6-F1
#
_cell.length_a   1.000
_cell.length_b   1.000
_cell.length_c   1.000
_cell.angle_alpha   90.00
_cell.angle_beta   90.00
_cell.angle_gamma   90.00
#
_symmetry.space_group_name_H-M   'P 1'
#
loop_
_entity.id
_entity.type
_entity.pdbx_description
1 polymer ?
#
loop_
_entity_poly.entity_id
_entity_poly.type
_entity_poly.pdbx_seq_one_letter_code
_entity_poly.pdbx_strand_id
1 'polypeptide(L)' 'MHYHDGHFWGMHFVWWIVWIVIGVFFFLFYSSLFQVTKKESPLEILKRRFAKGEITKEEYEEAKKVLDS' A
#
# COMPACT_ATOMS: atom_id res chain seq x y z
N MET A 1 -47.87 3.83 27.01
CA MET A 1 -47.54 3.17 25.73
C MET A 1 -46.02 3.15 25.64
N HIS A 2 -45.41 2.00 25.90
CA HIS A 2 -43.95 1.85 25.92
C HIS A 2 -43.43 1.75 24.49
N TYR A 3 -42.59 2.69 24.09
CA TYR A 3 -41.81 2.64 22.86
C TYR A 3 -40.50 1.92 23.16
N HIS A 4 -40.46 0.60 22.98
CA HIS A 4 -39.22 -0.19 23.08
C HIS A 4 -39.06 -1.12 21.87
N ASP A 5 -39.33 -0.61 20.67
CA ASP A 5 -39.14 -1.37 19.42
C ASP A 5 -38.02 -0.78 18.52
N GLY A 6 -37.05 -0.07 19.12
CA GLY A 6 -35.90 0.50 18.39
C GLY A 6 -34.60 -0.31 18.48
N HIS A 7 -34.53 -1.30 19.36
CA HIS A 7 -33.25 -1.94 19.72
C HIS A 7 -32.81 -3.07 18.78
N PHE A 8 -33.74 -3.68 18.03
CA PHE A 8 -33.40 -4.80 17.14
C PHE A 8 -32.65 -4.36 15.87
N TRP A 9 -32.99 -3.19 15.31
CA TRP A 9 -32.27 -2.63 14.16
C TRP A 9 -30.91 -2.01 14.57
N GLY A 10 -30.86 -1.32 15.72
CA GLY A 10 -29.63 -0.65 16.18
C GLY A 10 -28.48 -1.61 16.49
N MET A 11 -28.75 -2.75 17.12
CA MET A 11 -27.69 -3.72 17.47
C MET A 11 -27.11 -4.44 16.25
N HIS A 12 -27.93 -4.74 15.24
CA HIS A 12 -27.45 -5.39 14.01
C HIS A 12 -26.57 -4.45 13.18
N PHE A 13 -26.93 -3.16 13.09
CA PHE A 13 -26.09 -2.17 12.39
C PHE A 13 -24.73 -1.97 13.06
N VAL A 14 -24.70 -1.91 14.39
CA VAL A 14 -23.45 -1.83 15.14
C VAL A 14 -22.56 -3.04 14.86
N TRP A 15 -23.14 -4.23 14.77
CA TRP A 15 -22.39 -5.45 14.42
C TRP A 15 -21.76 -5.37 13.02
N TRP A 16 -22.48 -4.88 12.01
CA TRP A 16 -21.94 -4.66 10.67
C TRP A 16 -20.83 -3.61 10.62
N ILE A 17 -20.97 -2.52 11.38
CA ILE A 17 -19.95 -1.47 11.49
C ILE A 17 -18.64 -2.05 12.04
N VAL A 18 -18.70 -2.92 13.06
CA VAL A 18 -17.51 -3.57 13.62
C VAL A 18 -16.78 -4.40 12.55
N TRP A 19 -17.50 -5.18 11.74
CA TRP A 19 -16.88 -5.95 10.64
C TRP A 19 -16.25 -5.06 9.58
N ILE A 20 -16.89 -3.94 9.22
CA ILE A 20 -16.33 -2.97 8.27
C ILE A 20 -15.04 -2.37 8.81
N VAL A 21 -15.02 -1.95 10.07
CA VAL A 21 -13.82 -1.38 10.72
C VAL A 21 -12.68 -2.40 10.75
N ILE A 22 -12.96 -3.66 11.10
CA ILE A 22 -11.96 -4.74 11.09
C ILE A 22 -11.44 -4.98 9.67
N GLY A 23 -12.31 -5.02 8.65
CA GLY A 23 -11.92 -5.21 7.26
C GLY A 23 -11.02 -4.09 6.73
N VAL A 24 -11.36 -2.83 7.04
CA VAL A 24 -10.54 -1.66 6.67
C VAL A 24 -9.20 -1.68 7.41
N PHE A 25 -9.20 -1.98 8.71
CA PHE A 25 -7.98 -2.04 9.50
C PHE A 25 -7.05 -3.15 9.00
N PHE A 26 -7.60 -4.33 8.69
CA PHE A 26 -6.85 -5.42 8.08
C PHE A 26 -6.30 -5.02 6.72
N PHE A 27 -7.11 -4.42 5.84
CA PHE A 27 -6.66 -3.98 4.52
C PHE A 27 -5.56 -2.91 4.58
N LEU A 28 -5.67 -1.91 5.46
CA LEU A 28 -4.65 -0.88 5.64
C LEU A 28 -3.36 -1.45 6.26
N PHE A 29 -3.47 -2.35 7.24
CA PHE A 29 -2.32 -2.99 7.87
C PHE A 29 -1.61 -3.95 6.90
N TYR A 30 -2.38 -4.75 6.14
CA TYR A 30 -1.84 -5.60 5.08
C TYR A 30 -1.27 -4.78 3.93
N SER A 31 -1.88 -3.66 3.55
CA SER A 31 -1.34 -2.75 2.54
C SER A 31 -0.07 -2.07 3.01
N SER A 32 0.08 -1.75 4.30
CA SER A 32 1.34 -1.23 4.83
C SER A 32 2.45 -2.28 4.80
N LEU A 33 2.13 -3.56 4.99
CA LEU A 33 3.05 -4.69 4.80
C LEU A 33 3.31 -5.00 3.32
N PHE A 34 2.32 -4.82 2.44
CA PHE A 34 2.45 -5.00 0.98
C PHE A 34 3.01 -3.77 0.25
N GLN A 35 3.15 -2.63 0.91
CA GLN A 35 3.94 -1.50 0.43
C GLN A 35 5.44 -1.74 0.65
N VAL A 36 5.81 -2.76 1.42
CA VAL A 36 7.17 -3.27 1.44
C VAL A 36 7.33 -4.19 0.25
N THR A 37 8.13 -3.75 -0.71
CA THR A 37 8.47 -4.43 -1.98
C THR A 37 7.46 -4.28 -3.12
N LYS A 38 7.15 -3.03 -3.51
CA LYS A 38 7.56 -2.72 -4.89
C LYS A 38 9.05 -3.00 -4.89
N LYS A 39 9.48 -4.18 -5.34
CA LYS A 39 10.87 -4.43 -5.69
C LYS A 39 11.19 -3.26 -6.60
N GLU A 40 11.85 -2.22 -6.06
CA GLU A 40 12.35 -1.13 -6.88
C GLU A 40 13.15 -1.86 -7.94
N SER A 41 12.62 -1.84 -9.17
CA SER A 41 13.29 -2.51 -10.27
C SER A 41 14.74 -2.00 -10.25
N PRO A 42 15.74 -2.82 -10.56
CA PRO A 42 17.12 -2.34 -10.64
C PRO A 42 17.24 -1.01 -11.43
N LEU A 43 16.35 -0.81 -12.41
CA LEU A 43 16.15 0.44 -13.15
C LEU A 43 15.69 1.64 -12.29
N GLU A 44 14.75 1.46 -11.35
CA GLU A 44 14.32 2.53 -10.43
C GLU A 44 15.44 2.92 -9.46
N ILE A 45 16.23 1.96 -8.97
CA ILE A 45 17.39 2.22 -8.12
C ILE A 45 18.44 3.03 -8.89
N LEU A 46 18.73 2.64 -10.14
CA LEU A 46 19.62 3.39 -11.04
C LEU A 46 19.14 4.81 -11.30
N LYS A 47 17.85 4.96 -11.62
CA LYS A 47 17.24 6.28 -11.88
C LYS A 47 17.33 7.19 -10.65
N ARG A 48 17.13 6.64 -9.45
CA ARG A 48 17.24 7.37 -8.19
C ARG A 48 18.67 7.82 -7.90
N ARG A 49 19.68 6.98 -8.17
CA ARG A 49 21.10 7.34 -8.03
C ARG A 49 21.54 8.38 -9.05
N PHE A 50 21.05 8.27 -10.29
CA PHE A 50 21.28 9.27 -11.33
C PHE A 50 20.67 10.63 -10.96
N ALA A 51 19.42 10.64 -10.47
CA ALA A 51 18.75 11.86 -10.02
C ALA A 51 19.43 12.53 -8.81
N LYS A 52 20.11 11.73 -7.96
CA LYS A 52 20.94 12.23 -6.86
C LYS A 52 22.32 12.75 -7.31
N GLY A 53 22.71 12.50 -8.57
CA GLY A 53 24.04 12.83 -9.08
C GLY A 53 25.16 11.92 -8.56
N GLU A 54 24.82 10.75 -8.00
CA GLU A 54 25.80 9.77 -7.49
C GLU A 54 26.47 8.98 -8.63
N ILE A 55 25.87 8.98 -9.82
CA ILE A 55 26.38 8.30 -11.02
C ILE A 55 26.33 9.23 -12.22
N THR A 56 27.28 9.08 -13.13
CA THR A 56 27.32 9.84 -14.38
C THR A 56 26.32 9.30 -15.40
N LYS A 57 26.06 10.09 -16.46
CA LYS A 57 25.17 9.66 -17.55
C LYS A 57 25.69 8.39 -18.25
N GLU A 58 27.01 8.27 -18.38
CA GLU A 58 27.66 7.14 -19.04
C GLU A 58 27.44 5.84 -18.24
N GLU A 59 27.72 5.86 -16.93
CA GLU A 59 27.47 4.73 -16.03
C GLU A 59 25.99 4.31 -15.99
N TYR A 60 25.08 5.29 -16.05
CA TYR A 60 23.64 5.01 -16.10
C TYR A 60 23.24 4.28 -17.40
N GLU A 61 23.78 4.68 -18.55
CA GLU A 61 23.48 4.05 -19.84
C GLU A 61 24.05 2.63 -19.95
N GLU A 62 25.26 2.40 -19.42
CA GLU A 62 25.86 1.06 -19.38
C GLU A 62 25.06 0.12 -18.49
N ALA A 63 24.75 0.55 -17.26
CA ALA A 63 24.00 -0.28 -16.32
C ALA A 63 22.56 -0.54 -16.81
N LYS A 64 21.95 0.42 -17.52
CA LYS A 64 20.64 0.23 -18.17
C LYS A 64 20.71 -0.86 -19.26
N LYS A 65 21.76 -0.89 -20.08
CA LYS A 65 21.93 -1.92 -21.12
C LYS A 65 22.15 -3.32 -20.53
N VAL A 66 22.93 -3.41 -19.45
CA VAL A 66 23.20 -4.68 -18.76
C VAL A 66 21.94 -5.25 -18.11
N LEU A 67 21.04 -4.41 -17.60
CA LEU A 67 19.78 -4.83 -16.96
C LEU A 67 18.65 -5.15 -17.94
N ASP A 68 18.79 -4.76 -19.20
CA ASP A 68 17.84 -5.04 -20.29
C ASP A 68 18.17 -6.37 -21.02
N SER A 69 19.35 -6.96 -20.73
CA SER A 69 19.80 -8.29 -21.21
C SER A 69 19.50 -9.40 -20.21
#